data_AF-A0A535KU63-F1
#
_entry.id   AF-A0A535KU63-F1
#
_cell.length_a   1.000
_cell.length_b   1.000
_cell.length_c   1.000
_cell.angle_alpha   90.00
_cell.angle_beta   90.00
_cell.angle_gamma   90.00
#
_symmetry.space_group_name_H-M   'P 1'
#
loop_
_entity.id
_entity.type
_entity.pdbx_description
1 polymer ?
#
loop_
_entity_poly.entity_id
_entity_poly.type
_entity_poly.pdbx_seq_one_letter_code
_entity_poly.pdbx_strand_id
1 'polypeptide(L)'
;MAFRFTELRTRRALYTVIASLEPYQAVPTFFIPAVVLSRHPALLAEIAGHRVEIGIHGYVHNDYRTLSHSEQHKQTEKAISVFEEKQVSFQGFRNPYLGWTEESLQVFIQLGFTYDSNDAVLHNVIDLDQLSPLLRSGYEKSLELFQAIECNTYTLRPYFAGQLLRIPTSIPDDEMLFDRLRISATREIGRIWSSIMRHVYDLGGIYVLNLHPERAVLCKQSLVALLSYTRDRPLPIWVTSLRNVAQWWKERSQFRLNIIPQAPNRWQVEANCTPRATLLARHLVVEDQPTTPWYGVDVQVPSHRFSVHAEKCPCIGLSPQTSQELEDFLFEQGYPFVRCSEQDAHLYACYLDIPEGLGATRKEQVQRKSRLLQQIEELKAPLIYYGCWPNGYRAALSITGDIDSITIQDFFRRIIEV
;
A
#
# COMPACT_ATOMS: atom_id res chain seq x y z
N MET A 1 -3.40 28.66 -13.81
CA MET A 1 -2.04 28.38 -13.27
C MET A 1 -2.15 27.68 -11.93
N ALA A 2 -1.37 26.62 -11.71
CA ALA A 2 -1.31 25.86 -10.46
C ALA A 2 -0.63 26.65 -9.32
N PHE A 3 0.44 27.39 -9.62
CA PHE A 3 1.24 28.12 -8.63
C PHE A 3 1.08 29.65 -8.72
N ARG A 4 1.47 30.36 -7.65
CA ARG A 4 1.65 31.83 -7.62
C ARG A 4 3.09 32.15 -7.15
N PHE A 5 3.46 33.42 -7.15
CA PHE A 5 4.74 33.90 -6.59
C PHE A 5 4.82 33.80 -5.05
N THR A 6 3.68 33.56 -4.37
CA THR A 6 3.59 33.52 -2.90
C THR A 6 3.15 32.14 -2.41
N GLU A 7 3.57 31.77 -1.21
CA GLU A 7 3.22 30.51 -0.53
C GLU A 7 1.72 30.35 -0.18
N LEU A 8 0.96 31.44 -0.12
CA LEU A 8 -0.42 31.47 0.39
C LEU A 8 -1.33 30.41 -0.22
N ARG A 9 -1.20 30.17 -1.54
CA ARG A 9 -2.05 29.21 -2.24
C ARG A 9 -1.73 27.78 -1.84
N THR A 10 -0.46 27.43 -1.79
CA THR A 10 0.02 26.10 -1.40
C THR A 10 -0.29 25.84 0.07
N ARG A 11 -0.09 26.84 0.95
CA ARG A 11 -0.52 26.78 2.34
C ARG A 11 -2.01 26.44 2.44
N ARG A 12 -2.89 27.20 1.77
CA ARG A 12 -4.34 26.94 1.77
C ARG A 12 -4.70 25.55 1.24
N ALA A 13 -3.99 25.08 0.21
CA ALA A 13 -4.16 23.75 -0.36
C ALA A 13 -3.85 22.64 0.64
N LEU A 14 -2.69 22.71 1.31
CA LEU A 14 -2.27 21.74 2.33
C LEU A 14 -3.28 21.68 3.48
N TYR A 15 -3.68 22.83 4.02
CA TYR A 15 -4.73 22.90 5.04
C TYR A 15 -6.08 22.33 4.57
N THR A 16 -6.39 22.44 3.27
CA THR A 16 -7.64 21.86 2.73
C THR A 16 -7.62 20.33 2.80
N VAL A 17 -6.48 19.70 2.52
CA VAL A 17 -6.33 18.24 2.65
C VAL A 17 -6.42 17.84 4.12
N ILE A 18 -5.68 18.50 4.99
CA ILE A 18 -5.66 18.24 6.45
C ILE A 18 -7.09 18.30 7.02
N ALA A 19 -7.79 19.42 6.79
CA ALA A 19 -9.15 19.62 7.29
C ALA A 19 -10.17 18.62 6.71
N SER A 20 -9.93 18.09 5.51
CA SER A 20 -10.81 17.09 4.91
C SER A 20 -10.72 15.73 5.60
N LEU A 21 -9.60 15.43 6.28
CA LEU A 21 -9.34 14.16 6.96
C LEU A 21 -9.66 14.19 8.46
N GLU A 22 -9.75 15.37 9.08
CA GLU A 22 -10.09 15.51 10.50
C GLU A 22 -11.36 14.75 10.92
N PRO A 23 -12.48 14.79 10.17
CA PRO A 23 -13.70 14.04 10.53
C PRO A 23 -13.52 12.52 10.50
N TYR A 24 -12.44 12.02 9.90
CA TYR A 24 -12.09 10.61 9.80
C TYR A 24 -10.99 10.22 10.79
N GLN A 25 -10.57 11.15 11.67
CA GLN A 25 -9.47 10.98 12.62
C GLN A 25 -8.16 10.52 11.94
N ALA A 26 -8.02 10.85 10.65
CA ALA A 26 -6.90 10.48 9.83
C ALA A 26 -5.99 11.68 9.56
N VAL A 27 -4.77 11.40 9.13
CA VAL A 27 -3.77 12.42 8.79
C VAL A 27 -3.20 12.13 7.40
N PRO A 28 -2.91 13.16 6.58
CA PRO A 28 -2.31 12.94 5.28
C PRO A 28 -0.82 12.64 5.39
N THR A 29 -0.25 12.06 4.34
CA THR A 29 1.20 11.91 4.16
C THR A 29 1.68 12.81 3.02
N PHE A 30 2.59 13.73 3.30
CA PHE A 30 3.18 14.59 2.27
C PHE A 30 4.64 14.22 1.99
N PHE A 31 4.98 14.03 0.72
CA PHE A 31 6.37 13.81 0.29
C PHE A 31 6.95 15.11 -0.23
N ILE A 32 8.16 15.48 0.22
CA ILE A 32 8.74 16.79 -0.08
C ILE A 32 10.18 16.63 -0.59
N PRO A 33 10.54 17.24 -1.74
CA PRO A 33 11.94 17.30 -2.15
C PRO A 33 12.76 18.14 -1.16
N ALA A 34 13.95 17.69 -0.80
CA ALA A 34 14.78 18.39 0.19
C ALA A 34 15.10 19.84 -0.20
N VAL A 35 15.29 20.13 -1.50
CA VAL A 35 15.50 21.51 -1.95
C VAL A 35 14.27 22.41 -1.72
N VAL A 36 13.06 21.86 -1.79
CA VAL A 36 11.82 22.60 -1.49
C VAL A 36 11.73 22.89 0.00
N LEU A 37 12.10 21.91 0.85
CA LEU A 37 12.23 22.11 2.30
C LEU A 37 13.24 23.21 2.64
N SER A 38 14.40 23.22 1.99
CA SER A 38 15.42 24.26 2.19
C SER A 38 14.94 25.67 1.83
N ARG A 39 14.09 25.81 0.82
CA ARG A 39 13.59 27.12 0.35
C ARG A 39 12.43 27.65 1.18
N HIS A 40 11.59 26.76 1.70
CA HIS A 40 10.38 27.12 2.43
C HIS A 40 10.35 26.50 3.85
N PRO A 41 11.41 26.65 4.66
CA PRO A 41 11.53 25.96 5.94
C PRO A 41 10.45 26.39 6.92
N ALA A 42 10.04 27.66 6.92
CA ALA A 42 9.02 28.18 7.83
C ALA A 42 7.64 27.57 7.57
N LEU A 43 7.20 27.54 6.30
CA LEU A 43 5.92 26.93 5.92
C LEU A 43 5.93 25.42 6.21
N LEU A 44 7.01 24.73 5.87
CA LEU A 44 7.04 23.28 6.00
C LEU A 44 7.23 22.83 7.44
N ALA A 45 7.92 23.61 8.28
CA ALA A 45 7.92 23.42 9.72
C ALA A 45 6.53 23.70 10.33
N GLU A 46 5.83 24.74 9.87
CA GLU A 46 4.43 24.99 10.27
C GLU A 46 3.55 23.77 9.95
N ILE A 47 3.62 23.26 8.72
CA ILE A 47 2.84 22.08 8.29
C ILE A 47 3.24 20.83 9.07
N ALA A 48 4.54 20.59 9.27
CA ALA A 48 5.04 19.45 10.05
C ALA A 48 4.64 19.53 11.55
N GLY A 49 4.38 20.73 12.07
CA GLY A 49 3.85 20.94 13.42
C GLY A 49 2.36 20.56 13.58
N HIS A 50 1.63 20.40 12.47
CA HIS A 50 0.27 19.85 12.49
C HIS A 50 0.29 18.32 12.54
N ARG A 51 -0.90 17.72 12.73
CA ARG A 51 -1.08 16.28 12.62
C ARG A 51 -0.99 15.84 11.15
N VAL A 52 0.21 15.79 10.61
CA VAL A 52 0.55 15.28 9.28
C VAL A 52 1.74 14.35 9.36
N GLU A 53 1.88 13.48 8.36
CA GLU A 53 3.11 12.74 8.15
C GLU A 53 3.92 13.38 7.02
N ILE A 54 5.24 13.45 7.19
CA ILE A 54 6.17 13.89 6.15
C ILE A 54 7.07 12.72 5.72
N GLY A 55 7.29 12.60 4.41
CA GLY A 55 8.27 11.73 3.78
C GLY A 55 9.19 12.50 2.84
N ILE A 56 10.29 11.87 2.42
CA ILE A 56 11.26 12.47 1.50
C ILE A 56 10.86 12.18 0.05
N HIS A 57 10.91 13.20 -0.81
CA HIS A 57 10.64 13.09 -2.25
C HIS A 57 11.88 13.37 -3.12
N GLY A 58 12.99 12.71 -2.77
CA GLY A 58 14.30 13.00 -3.35
C GLY A 58 14.97 14.26 -2.80
N TYR A 59 16.24 14.44 -3.18
CA TYR A 59 16.94 15.70 -2.92
C TYR A 59 16.38 16.80 -3.82
N VAL A 60 16.32 16.52 -5.12
CA VAL A 60 15.66 17.29 -6.17
C VAL A 60 14.62 16.41 -6.86
N HIS A 61 13.78 17.00 -7.71
CA HIS A 61 12.75 16.29 -8.45
C HIS A 61 13.29 15.73 -9.79
N ASN A 62 14.20 14.76 -9.71
CA ASN A 62 14.79 14.05 -10.86
C ASN A 62 14.41 12.56 -10.87
N ASP A 63 14.55 11.92 -12.03
CA ASP A 63 14.29 10.48 -12.15
C ASP A 63 15.47 9.67 -11.57
N TYR A 64 15.24 9.00 -10.45
CA TYR A 64 16.28 8.21 -9.77
C TYR A 64 16.80 7.04 -10.62
N ARG A 65 16.05 6.59 -11.63
CA ARG A 65 16.48 5.51 -12.53
C ARG A 65 17.61 5.93 -13.46
N THR A 66 17.79 7.23 -13.68
CA THR A 66 18.90 7.74 -14.50
C THR A 66 20.19 7.93 -13.70
N LEU A 67 20.13 7.75 -12.37
CA LEU A 67 21.27 7.88 -11.47
C LEU A 67 21.92 6.52 -11.23
N SER A 68 23.25 6.49 -11.14
CA SER A 68 23.98 5.33 -10.63
C SER A 68 23.68 5.06 -9.15
N HIS A 69 23.92 3.84 -8.67
CA HIS A 69 23.75 3.50 -7.25
C HIS A 69 24.48 4.49 -6.30
N SER A 70 25.70 4.93 -6.64
CA SER A 70 26.44 5.90 -5.84
C SER A 70 25.78 7.29 -5.82
N GLU A 71 25.22 7.72 -6.95
CA GLU A 71 24.50 8.99 -7.04
C GLU A 71 23.17 8.93 -6.29
N GLN A 72 22.42 7.82 -6.40
CA GLN A 72 21.21 7.59 -5.62
C GLN A 72 21.51 7.64 -4.12
N HIS A 73 22.58 6.98 -3.65
CA HIS A 73 23.02 7.03 -2.26
C HIS A 73 23.36 8.47 -1.82
N LYS A 74 24.24 9.16 -2.56
CA LYS A 74 24.66 10.53 -2.23
C LYS A 74 23.51 11.52 -2.20
N GLN A 75 22.59 11.43 -3.17
CA GLN A 75 21.42 12.32 -3.20
C GLN A 75 20.47 12.01 -2.04
N THR A 76 20.23 10.74 -1.74
CA THR A 76 19.35 10.34 -0.63
C THR A 76 19.94 10.75 0.73
N GLU A 77 21.22 10.52 0.95
CA GLU A 77 21.95 10.97 2.15
C GLU A 77 21.88 12.50 2.28
N LYS A 78 22.12 13.23 1.19
CA LYS A 78 22.00 14.70 1.19
C LYS A 78 20.58 15.16 1.52
N ALA A 79 19.56 14.47 1.01
CA ALA A 79 18.17 14.76 1.36
C ALA A 79 17.92 14.57 2.85
N ILE A 80 18.37 13.45 3.43
CA ILE A 80 18.30 13.18 4.88
C ILE A 80 18.95 14.32 5.67
N SER A 81 20.18 14.72 5.32
CA SER A 81 20.90 15.79 6.02
C SER A 81 20.11 17.11 6.05
N VAL A 82 19.42 17.46 4.96
CA VAL A 82 18.55 18.66 4.95
C VAL A 82 17.38 18.52 5.91
N PHE A 83 16.70 17.37 5.91
CA PHE A 83 15.56 17.14 6.80
C PHE A 83 15.98 17.16 8.27
N GLU A 84 17.14 16.57 8.59
CA GLU A 84 17.74 16.60 9.92
C GLU A 84 18.13 18.04 10.34
N GLU A 85 18.79 18.80 9.46
CA GLU A 85 19.14 20.20 9.69
C GLU A 85 17.90 21.05 9.97
N LYS A 86 16.81 20.82 9.24
CA LYS A 86 15.53 21.52 9.43
C LYS A 86 14.66 20.93 10.54
N GLN A 87 15.12 19.88 11.23
CA GLN A 87 14.41 19.21 12.32
C GLN A 87 13.01 18.71 11.92
N VAL A 88 12.84 18.31 10.66
CA VAL A 88 11.59 17.74 10.14
C VAL A 88 11.71 16.22 10.15
N SER A 89 10.92 15.55 10.99
CA SER A 89 10.92 14.09 11.05
C SER A 89 10.33 13.47 9.78
N PHE A 90 11.00 12.46 9.26
CA PHE A 90 10.55 11.66 8.12
C PHE A 90 10.64 10.17 8.45
N GLN A 91 9.89 9.34 7.72
CA GLN A 91 9.92 7.88 7.89
C GLN A 91 9.92 7.11 6.57
N GLY A 92 9.29 7.68 5.53
CA GLY A 92 9.20 7.05 4.23
C GLY A 92 9.81 7.88 3.11
N PHE A 93 9.95 7.22 1.96
CA PHE A 93 10.48 7.80 0.73
C PHE A 93 9.52 7.57 -0.43
N ARG A 94 9.38 8.55 -1.32
CA ARG A 94 8.77 8.37 -2.65
C ARG A 94 9.69 8.99 -3.69
N ASN A 95 10.06 8.25 -4.72
CA ASN A 95 10.81 8.76 -5.86
C ASN A 95 9.94 9.71 -6.69
N PRO A 96 10.52 10.81 -7.21
CA PRO A 96 9.89 11.55 -8.30
C PRO A 96 9.49 10.63 -9.44
N TYR A 97 8.31 10.87 -10.02
CA TYR A 97 7.72 10.03 -11.06
C TYR A 97 7.48 8.57 -10.65
N LEU A 98 7.53 8.22 -9.36
CA LEU A 98 7.44 6.85 -8.85
C LEU A 98 8.54 5.91 -9.40
N GLY A 99 9.51 6.42 -10.16
CA GLY A 99 10.47 5.62 -10.90
C GLY A 99 11.58 5.11 -9.99
N TRP A 100 11.84 3.81 -9.97
CA TRP A 100 12.80 3.19 -9.07
C TRP A 100 13.57 2.01 -9.68
N THR A 101 14.71 1.67 -9.08
CA THR A 101 15.52 0.49 -9.42
C THR A 101 15.85 -0.34 -8.18
N GLU A 102 16.25 -1.61 -8.34
CA GLU A 102 16.61 -2.47 -7.19
C GLU A 102 17.75 -1.85 -6.36
N GLU A 103 18.66 -1.12 -7.01
CA GLU A 103 19.69 -0.31 -6.38
C GLU A 103 19.09 0.77 -5.46
N SER A 104 17.98 1.41 -5.85
CA SER A 104 17.28 2.39 -5.00
C SER A 104 16.77 1.74 -3.72
N LEU A 105 16.24 0.51 -3.79
CA LEU A 105 15.77 -0.20 -2.61
C LEU A 105 16.90 -0.49 -1.64
N GLN A 106 18.05 -0.93 -2.16
CA GLN A 106 19.24 -1.18 -1.34
C GLN A 106 19.69 0.09 -0.63
N VAL A 107 19.70 1.23 -1.33
CA VAL A 107 20.01 2.54 -0.75
C VAL A 107 19.00 2.90 0.36
N PHE A 108 17.71 2.71 0.13
CA PHE A 108 16.69 3.03 1.15
C PHE A 108 16.81 2.15 2.40
N ILE A 109 17.12 0.87 2.24
CA ILE A 109 17.38 -0.06 3.34
C ILE A 109 18.64 0.36 4.10
N GLN A 110 19.73 0.65 3.40
CA GLN A 110 21.01 1.06 4.02
C GLN A 110 20.88 2.35 4.82
N LEU A 111 20.11 3.31 4.31
CA LEU A 111 19.88 4.61 4.95
C LEU A 111 18.73 4.59 5.97
N GLY A 112 18.14 3.42 6.24
CA GLY A 112 17.22 3.23 7.37
C GLY A 112 15.79 3.73 7.16
N PHE A 113 15.32 3.86 5.92
CA PHE A 113 13.90 4.15 5.67
C PHE A 113 13.01 3.00 6.14
N THR A 114 11.86 3.36 6.71
CA THR A 114 10.90 2.35 7.22
C THR A 114 10.00 1.81 6.12
N TYR A 115 9.69 2.64 5.14
CA TYR A 115 8.87 2.26 3.99
C TYR A 115 9.18 3.14 2.77
N ASP A 116 8.76 2.69 1.59
CA ASP A 116 8.66 3.53 0.41
C ASP A 116 7.32 3.35 -0.31
N SER A 117 6.98 4.25 -1.24
CA SER A 117 5.66 4.27 -1.89
C SER A 117 5.75 4.57 -3.39
N ASN A 118 6.44 3.68 -4.12
CA ASN A 118 6.83 3.85 -5.53
C ASN A 118 6.15 2.87 -6.49
N ASP A 119 5.59 1.75 -6.02
CA ASP A 119 4.92 0.82 -6.93
C ASP A 119 3.60 1.41 -7.42
N ALA A 120 3.54 1.73 -8.72
CA ALA A 120 2.37 2.32 -9.35
C ALA A 120 1.40 1.22 -9.81
N VAL A 121 0.34 1.00 -9.04
CA VAL A 121 -0.69 0.00 -9.33
C VAL A 121 -1.79 0.61 -10.20
N LEU A 122 -1.92 0.08 -11.42
CA LEU A 122 -2.89 0.53 -12.42
C LEU A 122 -4.28 -0.04 -12.18
N HIS A 123 -5.24 0.84 -11.96
CA HIS A 123 -6.66 0.52 -11.93
C HIS A 123 -7.30 0.76 -13.30
N ASN A 124 -7.94 -0.28 -13.84
CA ASN A 124 -8.64 -0.23 -15.13
C ASN A 124 -10.00 0.49 -15.02
N VAL A 125 -9.96 1.80 -14.72
CA VAL A 125 -11.16 2.66 -14.53
C VAL A 125 -11.34 3.70 -15.64
N ILE A 126 -10.40 3.74 -16.59
CA ILE A 126 -10.43 4.61 -17.78
C ILE A 126 -10.81 3.76 -18.98
N ASP A 127 -11.82 4.20 -19.72
CA ASP A 127 -12.20 3.57 -20.98
C ASP A 127 -11.28 4.07 -22.10
N LEU A 128 -10.33 3.23 -22.49
CA LEU A 128 -9.31 3.56 -23.49
C LEU A 128 -9.91 3.75 -24.89
N ASP A 129 -11.08 3.18 -25.17
CA ASP A 129 -11.73 3.28 -26.48
C ASP A 129 -12.42 4.65 -26.66
N GLN A 130 -12.67 5.36 -25.56
CA GLN A 130 -13.20 6.73 -25.57
C GLN A 130 -12.10 7.79 -25.70
N LEU A 131 -10.81 7.40 -25.58
CA LEU A 131 -9.71 8.35 -25.68
C LEU A 131 -9.34 8.64 -27.14
N SER A 132 -9.06 9.91 -27.44
CA SER A 132 -8.41 10.25 -28.70
C SER A 132 -7.01 9.62 -28.79
N PRO A 133 -6.48 9.35 -30.00
CA PRO A 133 -5.15 8.75 -30.15
C PRO A 133 -4.03 9.51 -29.42
N LEU A 134 -4.14 10.85 -29.35
CA LEU A 134 -3.17 11.69 -28.65
C LEU A 134 -3.23 11.49 -27.12
N LEU A 135 -4.44 11.49 -26.54
CA LEU A 135 -4.61 11.28 -25.10
C LEU A 135 -4.20 9.86 -24.70
N ARG A 136 -4.55 8.88 -25.53
CA ARG A 136 -4.15 7.48 -25.33
C ARG A 136 -2.62 7.33 -25.32
N SER A 137 -1.93 7.88 -26.32
CA SER A 137 -0.46 7.83 -26.37
C SER A 137 0.19 8.54 -25.17
N GLY A 138 -0.36 9.69 -24.73
CA GLY A 138 0.13 10.39 -23.53
C GLY A 138 -0.09 9.60 -22.24
N TYR A 139 -1.22 8.91 -22.13
CA TYR A 139 -1.54 8.04 -21.01
C TYR A 139 -0.59 6.83 -20.97
N GLU A 140 -0.40 6.13 -22.09
CA GLU A 140 0.51 4.98 -22.23
C GLU A 140 1.95 5.35 -21.84
N LYS A 141 2.46 6.50 -22.30
CA LYS A 141 3.78 7.02 -21.88
C LYS A 141 3.89 7.27 -20.39
N SER A 142 2.79 7.67 -19.74
CA SER A 142 2.78 7.90 -18.29
C SER A 142 2.80 6.57 -17.53
N LEU A 143 2.11 5.54 -18.04
CA LEU A 143 2.19 4.19 -17.49
C LEU A 143 3.61 3.62 -17.59
N GLU A 144 4.30 3.82 -18.71
CA GLU A 144 5.70 3.44 -18.88
C GLU A 144 6.61 4.21 -17.92
N LEU A 145 6.43 5.53 -17.82
CA LEU A 145 7.19 6.38 -16.91
C LEU A 145 7.07 5.91 -15.46
N PHE A 146 5.86 5.54 -15.02
CA PHE A 146 5.58 5.09 -13.66
C PHE A 146 5.87 3.60 -13.41
N GLN A 147 6.34 2.86 -14.42
CA GLN A 147 6.54 1.41 -14.36
C GLN A 147 5.27 0.69 -13.87
N ALA A 148 4.12 1.09 -14.42
CA ALA A 148 2.81 0.66 -13.95
C ALA A 148 2.66 -0.86 -13.93
N ILE A 149 2.15 -1.39 -12.81
CA ILE A 149 1.86 -2.81 -12.61
C ILE A 149 0.34 -3.05 -12.54
N GLU A 150 -0.09 -4.24 -12.93
CA GLU A 150 -1.50 -4.61 -12.91
C GLU A 150 -2.05 -4.66 -11.48
N CYS A 151 -3.29 -4.19 -11.32
CA CYS A 151 -4.03 -4.30 -10.06
C CYS A 151 -4.55 -5.73 -9.83
N ASN A 152 -4.13 -6.35 -8.73
CA ASN A 152 -4.68 -7.60 -8.22
C ASN A 152 -4.55 -7.66 -6.67
N THR A 153 -5.02 -8.75 -6.06
CA THR A 153 -4.99 -8.93 -4.61
C THR A 153 -3.58 -8.76 -4.00
N TYR A 154 -2.54 -9.24 -4.68
CA TYR A 154 -1.16 -9.17 -4.20
C TYR A 154 -0.58 -7.77 -4.37
N THR A 155 -0.72 -7.17 -5.56
CA THR A 155 -0.12 -5.85 -5.87
C THR A 155 -0.74 -4.69 -5.08
N LEU A 156 -1.95 -4.86 -4.53
CA LEU A 156 -2.58 -3.91 -3.61
C LEU A 156 -2.23 -4.11 -2.13
N ARG A 157 -1.39 -5.10 -1.78
CA ARG A 157 -0.95 -5.32 -0.40
C ARG A 157 0.49 -4.81 -0.22
N PRO A 158 0.79 -4.13 0.90
CA PRO A 158 2.18 -3.88 1.25
C PRO A 158 2.96 -5.18 1.43
N TYR A 159 4.26 -5.13 1.15
CA TYR A 159 5.17 -6.28 1.26
C TYR A 159 6.57 -5.83 1.69
N PHE A 160 7.34 -6.70 2.32
CA PHE A 160 8.70 -6.37 2.72
C PHE A 160 9.72 -6.68 1.61
N ALA A 161 10.60 -5.71 1.35
CA ALA A 161 11.85 -5.91 0.64
C ALA A 161 12.99 -5.83 1.66
N GLY A 162 13.38 -6.98 2.22
CA GLY A 162 14.24 -7.03 3.39
C GLY A 162 13.58 -6.36 4.59
N GLN A 163 14.11 -5.22 5.03
CA GLN A 163 13.59 -4.46 6.18
C GLN A 163 12.66 -3.31 5.77
N LEU A 164 12.67 -2.93 4.49
CA LEU A 164 11.88 -1.83 3.95
C LEU A 164 10.49 -2.33 3.58
N LEU A 165 9.44 -1.67 4.09
CA LEU A 165 8.09 -1.96 3.63
C LEU A 165 7.78 -1.22 2.34
N ARG A 166 7.34 -1.94 1.31
CA ARG A 166 6.85 -1.39 0.05
C ARG A 166 5.35 -1.18 0.14
N ILE A 167 4.87 0.06 0.02
CA ILE A 167 3.44 0.40 0.05
C ILE A 167 3.00 0.88 -1.34
N PRO A 168 2.09 0.17 -2.03
CA PRO A 168 1.71 0.50 -3.41
C PRO A 168 0.94 1.82 -3.50
N THR A 169 1.25 2.61 -4.53
CA THR A 169 0.53 3.83 -4.94
C THR A 169 -0.45 3.51 -6.06
N SER A 170 -1.71 3.96 -5.95
CA SER A 170 -2.73 3.67 -6.98
C SER A 170 -2.76 4.76 -8.05
N ILE A 171 -2.80 4.34 -9.32
CA ILE A 171 -3.00 5.21 -10.48
C ILE A 171 -4.26 4.79 -11.27
N PRO A 172 -4.95 5.71 -11.98
CA PRO A 172 -4.60 7.11 -12.20
C PRO A 172 -4.80 8.00 -10.97
N ASP A 173 -3.83 8.89 -10.74
CA ASP A 173 -3.88 9.93 -9.73
C ASP A 173 -4.42 11.26 -10.29
N ASP A 174 -4.31 12.37 -9.53
CA ASP A 174 -4.78 13.67 -10.02
C ASP A 174 -3.95 14.21 -11.20
N GLU A 175 -2.64 13.97 -11.28
CA GLU A 175 -1.83 14.43 -12.43
C GLU A 175 -2.30 13.74 -13.71
N MET A 176 -2.45 12.41 -13.68
CA MET A 176 -2.88 11.66 -14.86
C MET A 176 -4.26 12.11 -15.33
N LEU A 177 -5.20 12.31 -14.39
CA LEU A 177 -6.55 12.75 -14.73
C LEU A 177 -6.57 14.14 -15.38
N PHE A 178 -5.90 15.13 -14.78
CA PHE A 178 -5.95 16.51 -15.27
C PHE A 178 -5.03 16.74 -16.48
N ASP A 179 -3.80 16.27 -16.41
CA ASP A 179 -2.74 16.68 -17.31
C ASP A 179 -2.58 15.74 -18.50
N ARG A 180 -2.86 14.44 -18.32
CA ARG A 180 -2.79 13.44 -19.40
C ARG A 180 -4.14 13.17 -20.04
N LEU A 181 -5.18 13.00 -19.23
CA LEU A 181 -6.51 12.61 -19.70
C LEU A 181 -7.46 13.79 -19.91
N ARG A 182 -7.11 15.00 -19.44
CA ARG A 182 -7.94 16.22 -19.51
C ARG A 182 -9.31 16.08 -18.80
N ILE A 183 -9.40 15.16 -17.86
CA ILE A 183 -10.55 14.97 -16.98
C ILE A 183 -10.41 15.96 -15.82
N SER A 184 -11.23 17.01 -15.85
CA SER A 184 -11.22 18.09 -14.85
C SER A 184 -12.56 18.27 -14.15
N ALA A 185 -13.61 17.57 -14.60
CA ALA A 185 -14.93 17.63 -13.98
C ALA A 185 -14.89 16.95 -12.61
N THR A 186 -15.09 17.73 -11.55
CA THR A 186 -15.06 17.27 -10.16
C THR A 186 -15.92 16.03 -9.89
N ARG A 187 -17.14 15.98 -10.45
CA ARG A 187 -18.03 14.82 -10.29
C ARG A 187 -17.45 13.56 -10.92
N GLU A 188 -16.79 13.70 -12.07
CA GLU A 188 -16.17 12.59 -12.77
C GLU A 188 -14.93 12.07 -12.04
N ILE A 189 -14.07 12.97 -11.56
CA ILE A 189 -12.90 12.61 -10.73
C ILE A 189 -13.37 11.88 -9.45
N GLY A 190 -14.38 12.41 -8.76
CA GLY A 190 -14.96 11.75 -7.59
C GLY A 190 -15.52 10.36 -7.90
N ARG A 191 -16.15 10.17 -9.08
CA ARG A 191 -16.62 8.86 -9.56
C ARG A 191 -15.45 7.90 -9.79
N ILE A 192 -14.39 8.36 -10.46
CA ILE A 192 -13.21 7.55 -10.76
C ILE A 192 -12.54 7.09 -9.46
N TRP A 193 -12.23 8.01 -8.56
CA TRP A 193 -11.61 7.68 -7.27
C TRP A 193 -12.48 6.75 -6.42
N SER A 194 -13.79 6.97 -6.38
CA SER A 194 -14.70 6.06 -5.67
C SER A 194 -14.77 4.66 -6.33
N SER A 195 -14.60 4.58 -7.65
CA SER A 195 -14.52 3.29 -8.35
C SER A 195 -13.23 2.54 -8.04
N ILE A 196 -12.10 3.26 -7.95
CA ILE A 196 -10.82 2.69 -7.49
C ILE A 196 -10.98 2.16 -6.07
N MET A 197 -11.54 2.96 -5.15
CA MET A 197 -11.78 2.52 -3.77
C MET A 197 -12.70 1.29 -3.69
N ARG A 198 -13.70 1.17 -4.59
CA ARG A 198 -14.52 -0.05 -4.68
C ARG A 198 -13.68 -1.27 -5.03
N HIS A 199 -12.89 -1.21 -6.10
CA HIS A 199 -12.03 -2.33 -6.50
C HIS A 199 -11.04 -2.71 -5.38
N VAL A 200 -10.44 -1.71 -4.72
CA VAL A 200 -9.54 -1.93 -3.58
C VAL A 200 -10.27 -2.59 -2.41
N TYR A 201 -11.50 -2.17 -2.11
CA TYR A 201 -12.32 -2.76 -1.05
C TYR A 201 -12.67 -4.22 -1.34
N ASP A 202 -13.04 -4.53 -2.59
CA ASP A 202 -13.40 -5.88 -3.01
C ASP A 202 -12.19 -6.83 -2.90
N LEU A 203 -10.99 -6.34 -3.21
CA LEU A 203 -9.72 -7.07 -3.10
C LEU A 203 -9.10 -7.03 -1.68
N GLY A 204 -9.57 -6.15 -0.80
CA GLY A 204 -9.06 -5.99 0.57
C GLY A 204 -7.67 -5.36 0.66
N GLY A 205 -7.32 -4.52 -0.31
CA GLY A 205 -6.01 -3.88 -0.40
C GLY A 205 -5.95 -2.49 0.24
N ILE A 206 -4.92 -1.71 -0.15
CA ILE A 206 -4.81 -0.29 0.18
C ILE A 206 -5.01 0.57 -1.06
N TYR A 207 -5.76 1.67 -0.90
CA TYR A 207 -5.78 2.76 -1.86
C TYR A 207 -4.90 3.88 -1.32
N VAL A 208 -3.72 4.04 -1.91
CA VAL A 208 -2.90 5.25 -1.70
C VAL A 208 -3.19 6.21 -2.85
N LEU A 209 -3.98 7.25 -2.58
CA LEU A 209 -4.24 8.32 -3.53
C LEU A 209 -3.11 9.34 -3.46
N ASN A 210 -2.47 9.64 -4.57
CA ASN A 210 -1.66 10.84 -4.71
C ASN A 210 -2.56 12.02 -5.13
N LEU A 211 -2.52 13.10 -4.36
CA LEU A 211 -3.22 14.34 -4.63
C LEU A 211 -2.23 15.49 -4.47
N HIS A 212 -1.75 16.02 -5.59
CA HIS A 212 -0.82 17.14 -5.58
C HIS A 212 -1.48 18.37 -4.93
N PRO A 213 -0.83 19.02 -3.93
CA PRO A 213 -1.45 20.06 -3.14
C PRO A 213 -2.06 21.19 -3.98
N GLU A 214 -1.43 21.62 -5.07
CA GLU A 214 -1.94 22.67 -5.96
C GLU A 214 -3.35 22.40 -6.50
N ARG A 215 -3.77 21.13 -6.57
CA ARG A 215 -5.09 20.68 -7.01
C ARG A 215 -6.02 20.36 -5.85
N ALA A 216 -5.56 20.33 -4.61
CA ALA A 216 -6.38 19.97 -3.44
C ALA A 216 -7.66 20.80 -3.29
N VAL A 217 -7.59 22.12 -3.56
CA VAL A 217 -8.76 23.00 -3.52
C VAL A 217 -9.77 22.66 -4.63
N LEU A 218 -9.28 22.36 -5.84
CA LEU A 218 -10.11 21.99 -7.00
C LEU A 218 -10.76 20.62 -6.81
N CYS A 219 -10.01 19.67 -6.24
CA CYS A 219 -10.44 18.31 -5.99
C CYS A 219 -11.20 18.14 -4.67
N LYS A 220 -11.44 19.21 -3.89
CA LYS A 220 -12.04 19.12 -2.55
C LYS A 220 -13.35 18.31 -2.56
N GLN A 221 -14.25 18.60 -3.49
CA GLN A 221 -15.52 17.88 -3.61
C GLN A 221 -15.34 16.43 -4.07
N SER A 222 -14.38 16.17 -4.97
CA SER A 222 -14.00 14.80 -5.37
C SER A 222 -13.48 13.99 -4.18
N LEU A 223 -12.64 14.60 -3.35
CA LEU A 223 -12.11 14.01 -2.13
C LEU A 223 -13.22 13.75 -1.10
N VAL A 224 -14.16 14.68 -0.93
CA VAL A 224 -15.34 14.48 -0.07
C VAL A 224 -16.19 13.30 -0.57
N ALA A 225 -16.37 13.15 -1.88
CA ALA A 225 -17.11 12.02 -2.44
C ALA A 225 -16.42 10.68 -2.14
N LEU A 226 -15.10 10.60 -2.34
CA LEU A 226 -14.29 9.43 -1.98
C LEU A 226 -14.37 9.12 -0.48
N LEU A 227 -14.17 10.12 0.37
CA LEU A 227 -14.18 9.93 1.82
C LEU A 227 -15.58 9.51 2.32
N SER A 228 -16.66 10.05 1.73
CA SER A 228 -18.02 9.64 2.06
C SER A 228 -18.26 8.16 1.71
N TYR A 229 -17.74 7.69 0.57
CA TYR A 229 -17.79 6.27 0.19
C TYR A 229 -17.22 5.35 1.29
N THR A 230 -16.19 5.81 2.02
CA THR A 230 -15.56 4.99 3.07
C THR A 230 -16.45 4.71 4.29
N ARG A 231 -17.45 5.56 4.55
CA ARG A 231 -18.37 5.41 5.69
C ARG A 231 -19.56 4.51 5.37
N ASP A 232 -19.91 4.39 4.09
CA ASP A 232 -21.12 3.69 3.64
C ASP A 232 -20.83 2.22 3.25
N ARG A 233 -19.84 1.57 3.88
CA ARG A 233 -19.46 0.18 3.60
C ARG A 233 -19.89 -0.77 4.73
N PRO A 234 -20.27 -2.02 4.42
CA PRO A 234 -20.64 -3.01 5.45
C PRO A 234 -19.51 -3.34 6.42
N LEU A 235 -18.29 -3.47 5.91
CA LEU A 235 -17.08 -3.60 6.71
C LEU A 235 -16.30 -2.28 6.63
N PRO A 236 -15.63 -1.86 7.71
CA PRO A 236 -15.05 -0.54 7.75
C PRO A 236 -13.77 -0.45 6.89
N ILE A 237 -13.46 0.76 6.43
CA ILE A 237 -12.21 1.10 5.73
C ILE A 237 -11.31 1.90 6.68
N TRP A 238 -10.05 1.50 6.79
CA TRP A 238 -9.07 2.18 7.63
C TRP A 238 -8.51 3.40 6.90
N VAL A 239 -9.07 4.58 7.16
CA VAL A 239 -8.52 5.85 6.68
C VAL A 239 -7.34 6.24 7.56
N THR A 240 -6.14 6.30 7.00
CA THR A 240 -4.91 6.39 7.81
C THR A 240 -3.74 7.02 7.02
N SER A 241 -2.58 7.14 7.66
CA SER A 241 -1.33 7.60 7.04
C SER A 241 -0.44 6.41 6.67
N LEU A 242 0.53 6.62 5.80
CA LEU A 242 1.47 5.57 5.40
C LEU A 242 2.37 5.09 6.55
N ARG A 243 2.78 5.97 7.48
CA ARG A 243 3.46 5.61 8.74
C ARG A 243 2.66 4.61 9.55
N ASN A 244 1.37 4.84 9.72
CA ASN A 244 0.52 3.93 10.49
C ASN A 244 0.41 2.57 9.79
N VAL A 245 0.31 2.56 8.46
CA VAL A 245 0.36 1.33 7.65
C VAL A 245 1.69 0.60 7.89
N ALA A 246 2.82 1.31 7.83
CA ALA A 246 4.14 0.73 8.06
C ALA A 246 4.29 0.14 9.47
N GLN A 247 3.83 0.86 10.49
CA GLN A 247 3.81 0.39 11.88
C GLN A 247 2.95 -0.87 12.03
N TRP A 248 1.77 -0.89 11.40
CA TRP A 248 0.88 -2.05 11.44
C TRP A 248 1.51 -3.28 10.78
N TRP A 249 2.12 -3.12 9.61
CA TRP A 249 2.78 -4.25 8.94
C TRP A 249 3.98 -4.78 9.72
N LYS A 250 4.74 -3.91 10.40
CA LYS A 250 5.81 -4.31 11.32
C LYS A 250 5.26 -5.03 12.57
N GLU A 251 4.13 -4.58 13.11
CA GLU A 251 3.45 -5.27 14.22
C GLU A 251 2.97 -6.66 13.78
N ARG A 252 2.30 -6.73 12.63
CA ARG A 252 1.73 -7.95 12.06
C ARG A 252 2.79 -8.99 11.68
N SER A 253 4.01 -8.58 11.31
CA SER A 253 5.10 -9.51 11.00
C SER A 253 5.57 -10.34 12.21
N GLN A 254 5.14 -9.99 13.43
CA GLN A 254 5.41 -10.77 14.64
C GLN A 254 4.36 -11.84 14.93
N PHE A 255 3.24 -11.86 14.21
CA PHE A 255 2.12 -12.74 14.54
C PHE A 255 2.45 -14.20 14.21
N ARG A 256 1.89 -15.15 14.97
CA ARG A 256 2.00 -16.59 14.69
C ARG A 256 0.66 -17.27 14.90
N LEU A 257 0.38 -18.30 14.11
CA LEU A 257 -0.80 -19.15 14.24
C LEU A 257 -0.35 -20.59 14.43
N ASN A 258 -0.70 -21.17 15.56
CA ASN A 258 -0.44 -22.57 15.86
C ASN A 258 -1.76 -23.35 15.70
N ILE A 259 -1.73 -24.43 14.94
CA ILE A 259 -2.86 -25.33 14.73
C ILE A 259 -2.46 -26.72 15.23
N ILE A 260 -3.08 -27.15 16.32
CA ILE A 260 -2.67 -28.32 17.09
C ILE A 260 -3.78 -29.37 17.00
N PRO A 261 -3.52 -30.60 16.52
CA PRO A 261 -4.52 -31.66 16.47
C PRO A 261 -4.96 -32.05 17.89
N GLN A 262 -6.27 -32.20 18.11
CA GLN A 262 -6.85 -32.63 19.38
C GLN A 262 -7.56 -33.97 19.27
N ALA A 263 -8.26 -34.19 18.16
CA ALA A 263 -8.98 -35.43 17.85
C ALA A 263 -9.15 -35.51 16.31
N PRO A 264 -9.67 -36.63 15.75
CA PRO A 264 -10.06 -36.65 14.35
C PRO A 264 -10.98 -35.48 14.01
N ASN A 265 -10.67 -34.77 12.92
CA ASN A 265 -11.43 -33.60 12.44
C ASN A 265 -11.55 -32.44 13.44
N ARG A 266 -10.68 -32.37 14.45
CA ARG A 266 -10.72 -31.33 15.48
C ARG A 266 -9.33 -30.77 15.79
N TRP A 267 -9.20 -29.45 15.75
CA TRP A 267 -7.95 -28.74 16.02
C TRP A 267 -8.14 -27.64 17.05
N GLN A 268 -7.14 -27.46 17.91
CA GLN A 268 -6.98 -26.28 18.75
C GLN A 268 -6.18 -25.24 17.97
N VAL A 269 -6.69 -24.02 17.94
CA VAL A 269 -6.02 -22.87 17.33
C VAL A 269 -5.53 -21.95 18.44
N GLU A 270 -4.28 -21.51 18.32
CA GLU A 270 -3.65 -20.54 19.22
C GLU A 270 -2.96 -19.45 18.38
N ALA A 271 -3.52 -18.25 18.45
CA ALA A 271 -3.01 -17.06 17.78
C ALA A 271 -2.15 -16.25 18.74
N ASN A 272 -0.86 -16.16 18.46
CA ASN A 272 0.05 -15.23 19.14
C ASN A 272 0.11 -13.94 18.33
N CYS A 273 -0.69 -12.96 18.74
CA CYS A 273 -0.86 -11.68 18.06
C CYS A 273 -1.35 -10.61 19.04
N THR A 274 -1.35 -9.35 18.58
CA THR A 274 -1.92 -8.25 19.36
C THR A 274 -3.45 -8.27 19.30
N PRO A 275 -4.17 -7.60 20.23
CA PRO A 275 -5.63 -7.49 20.19
C PRO A 275 -6.19 -6.79 18.93
N ARG A 276 -5.31 -6.16 18.14
CA ARG A 276 -5.69 -5.51 16.89
C ARG A 276 -5.75 -6.48 15.71
N ALA A 277 -5.32 -7.72 15.88
CA ALA A 277 -5.35 -8.72 14.81
C ALA A 277 -6.79 -9.09 14.42
N THR A 278 -7.00 -9.25 13.12
CA THR A 278 -8.26 -9.79 12.58
C THR A 278 -8.02 -11.27 12.25
N LEU A 279 -8.61 -12.18 13.02
CA LEU A 279 -8.58 -13.62 12.73
C LEU A 279 -9.79 -14.01 11.89
N LEU A 280 -9.52 -14.67 10.77
CA LEU A 280 -10.53 -15.09 9.80
C LEU A 280 -10.50 -16.61 9.64
N ALA A 281 -11.68 -17.18 9.45
CA ALA A 281 -11.85 -18.60 9.18
C ALA A 281 -12.86 -18.78 8.03
N ARG A 282 -12.65 -19.80 7.20
CA ARG A 282 -13.58 -20.18 6.13
C ARG A 282 -13.67 -21.70 5.98
N HIS A 283 -14.81 -22.17 5.50
CA HIS A 283 -15.09 -23.59 5.22
C HIS A 283 -14.82 -24.55 6.41
N LEU A 284 -15.07 -24.09 7.64
CA LEU A 284 -14.94 -24.86 8.87
C LEU A 284 -15.93 -24.38 9.92
N VAL A 285 -16.08 -25.12 11.02
CA VAL A 285 -16.91 -24.76 12.17
C VAL A 285 -16.03 -24.37 13.35
N VAL A 286 -16.30 -23.21 13.96
CA VAL A 286 -15.71 -22.81 15.24
C VAL A 286 -16.65 -23.26 16.35
N GLU A 287 -16.19 -24.08 17.30
CA GLU A 287 -17.07 -24.80 18.24
C GLU A 287 -17.34 -24.03 19.54
N ASP A 288 -16.32 -23.40 20.11
CA ASP A 288 -16.34 -22.94 21.51
C ASP A 288 -16.62 -21.44 21.67
N GLN A 289 -17.02 -20.76 20.60
CA GLN A 289 -17.30 -19.32 20.62
C GLN A 289 -18.16 -18.89 19.43
N PRO A 290 -18.88 -17.76 19.54
CA PRO A 290 -19.57 -17.19 18.39
C PRO A 290 -18.57 -16.65 17.37
N THR A 291 -18.98 -16.68 16.10
CA THR A 291 -18.31 -15.98 15.00
C THR A 291 -19.24 -14.92 14.43
N THR A 292 -18.65 -13.93 13.76
CA THR A 292 -19.42 -12.91 13.03
C THR A 292 -19.18 -13.06 11.53
N PRO A 293 -20.21 -12.98 10.68
CA PRO A 293 -20.02 -12.95 9.24
C PRO A 293 -19.02 -11.86 8.84
N TRP A 294 -18.09 -12.22 7.95
CA TRP A 294 -17.10 -11.32 7.40
C TRP A 294 -17.37 -11.13 5.89
N TYR A 295 -16.35 -10.82 5.11
CA TYR A 295 -16.43 -10.66 3.66
C TYR A 295 -16.56 -12.03 2.97
N GLY A 296 -17.52 -12.15 2.05
CA GLY A 296 -17.72 -13.40 1.30
C GLY A 296 -18.22 -14.54 2.19
N VAL A 297 -17.50 -15.66 2.19
CA VAL A 297 -17.81 -16.86 2.98
C VAL A 297 -17.07 -16.90 4.32
N ASP A 298 -16.23 -15.90 4.58
CA ASP A 298 -15.40 -15.85 5.77
C ASP A 298 -16.23 -15.48 6.99
N VAL A 299 -15.75 -15.92 8.15
CA VAL A 299 -16.20 -15.44 9.45
C VAL A 299 -15.02 -14.88 10.23
N GLN A 300 -15.28 -13.83 11.00
CA GLN A 300 -14.32 -13.28 11.95
C GLN A 300 -14.44 -14.03 13.28
N VAL A 301 -13.28 -14.34 13.86
CA VAL A 301 -13.15 -15.07 15.10
C VAL A 301 -12.58 -14.14 16.19
N PRO A 302 -13.32 -13.83 17.26
CA PRO A 302 -12.89 -12.82 18.24
C PRO A 302 -11.83 -13.34 19.24
N SER A 303 -11.88 -14.61 19.64
CA SER A 303 -10.86 -15.18 20.55
C SER A 303 -9.58 -15.54 19.81
N HIS A 304 -8.45 -15.39 20.51
CA HIS A 304 -7.13 -15.85 20.05
C HIS A 304 -6.85 -17.31 20.39
N ARG A 305 -7.75 -17.99 21.12
CA ARG A 305 -7.66 -19.41 21.43
C ARG A 305 -9.02 -20.07 21.32
N PHE A 306 -9.15 -21.10 20.47
CA PHE A 306 -10.42 -21.76 20.19
C PHE A 306 -10.27 -23.11 19.49
N SER A 307 -11.29 -23.97 19.61
CA SER A 307 -11.37 -25.21 18.85
C SER A 307 -12.13 -25.02 17.54
N VAL A 308 -11.72 -25.76 16.54
CA VAL A 308 -12.39 -25.85 15.24
C VAL A 308 -12.63 -27.29 14.83
N HIS A 309 -13.73 -27.50 14.12
CA HIS A 309 -14.09 -28.74 13.45
C HIS A 309 -14.09 -28.55 11.93
N ALA A 310 -13.48 -29.49 11.23
CA ALA A 310 -13.27 -29.50 9.78
C ALA A 310 -12.77 -30.88 9.35
N GLU A 311 -12.77 -31.20 8.06
CA GLU A 311 -12.28 -32.52 7.58
C GLU A 311 -10.75 -32.55 7.37
N LYS A 312 -10.14 -31.38 7.22
CA LYS A 312 -8.71 -31.20 6.96
C LYS A 312 -8.12 -30.17 7.90
N CYS A 313 -6.84 -30.29 8.20
CA CYS A 313 -6.08 -29.32 8.96
C CYS A 313 -6.22 -27.93 8.30
N PRO A 314 -6.71 -26.90 9.02
CA PRO A 314 -7.04 -25.61 8.43
C PRO A 314 -5.82 -24.71 8.18
N CYS A 315 -4.76 -25.28 7.62
CA CYS A 315 -3.54 -24.62 7.15
C CYS A 315 -3.03 -25.22 5.84
N ILE A 316 -2.00 -24.59 5.28
CA ILE A 316 -1.34 -25.01 4.04
C ILE A 316 -0.26 -26.07 4.37
N GLY A 317 -0.29 -27.20 3.67
CA GLY A 317 0.80 -28.17 3.69
C GLY A 317 1.92 -27.75 2.73
N LEU A 318 3.17 -27.82 3.17
CA LEU A 318 4.33 -27.54 2.32
C LEU A 318 5.20 -28.80 2.18
N SER A 319 5.65 -29.08 0.97
CA SER A 319 6.70 -30.07 0.72
C SER A 319 7.96 -29.74 1.53
N PRO A 320 8.70 -30.74 2.05
CA PRO A 320 9.93 -30.48 2.79
C PRO A 320 11.04 -29.85 1.93
N GLN A 321 10.90 -29.91 0.61
CA GLN A 321 11.84 -29.34 -0.37
C GLN A 321 11.49 -27.90 -0.75
N THR A 322 10.33 -27.40 -0.32
CA THR A 322 9.86 -26.03 -0.61
C THR A 322 10.87 -24.98 -0.13
N SER A 323 11.06 -23.94 -0.95
CA SER A 323 11.93 -22.82 -0.66
C SER A 323 11.50 -22.01 0.57
N GLN A 324 12.46 -21.41 1.30
CA GLN A 324 12.19 -20.47 2.38
C GLN A 324 11.43 -19.22 1.89
N GLU A 325 11.66 -18.81 0.63
CA GLU A 325 10.98 -17.67 0.02
C GLU A 325 9.45 -17.83 0.01
N LEU A 326 8.96 -19.06 -0.22
CA LEU A 326 7.53 -19.35 -0.17
C LEU A 326 6.98 -19.26 1.27
N GLU A 327 7.72 -19.77 2.25
CA GLU A 327 7.33 -19.66 3.66
C GLU A 327 7.22 -18.20 4.09
N ASP A 328 8.23 -17.39 3.77
CA ASP A 328 8.25 -15.97 4.11
C ASP A 328 7.08 -15.24 3.44
N PHE A 329 6.75 -15.60 2.20
CA PHE A 329 5.59 -15.07 1.50
C PHE A 329 4.26 -15.46 2.16
N LEU A 330 4.03 -16.74 2.46
CA LEU A 330 2.78 -17.18 3.12
C LEU A 330 2.64 -16.57 4.50
N PHE A 331 3.75 -16.53 5.24
CA PHE A 331 3.85 -15.90 6.53
C PHE A 331 3.47 -14.42 6.46
N GLU A 332 4.07 -13.67 5.53
CA GLU A 332 3.74 -12.26 5.29
C GLU A 332 2.29 -12.08 4.86
N GLN A 333 1.73 -12.98 4.05
CA GLN A 333 0.32 -12.90 3.65
C GLN A 333 -0.64 -13.36 4.76
N GLY A 334 -0.14 -13.93 5.86
CA GLY A 334 -0.90 -14.28 7.05
C GLY A 334 -1.47 -15.70 7.06
N TYR A 335 -1.00 -16.57 6.16
CA TYR A 335 -1.46 -17.96 6.08
C TYR A 335 -0.55 -18.88 6.91
N PRO A 336 -1.13 -19.68 7.83
CA PRO A 336 -0.37 -20.70 8.53
C PRO A 336 -0.02 -21.84 7.58
N PHE A 337 1.13 -22.45 7.83
CA PHE A 337 1.59 -23.59 7.06
C PHE A 337 2.32 -24.61 7.95
N VAL A 338 2.41 -25.84 7.47
CA VAL A 338 3.15 -26.95 8.11
C VAL A 338 3.90 -27.71 7.03
N ARG A 339 5.17 -28.05 7.29
CA ARG A 339 5.92 -28.96 6.41
C ARG A 339 5.42 -30.40 6.62
N CYS A 340 5.08 -31.08 5.54
CA CYS A 340 4.57 -32.44 5.58
C CYS A 340 5.07 -33.27 4.39
N SER A 341 4.97 -34.59 4.47
CA SER A 341 5.24 -35.46 3.33
C SER A 341 4.14 -35.35 2.28
N GLU A 342 4.42 -35.74 1.03
CA GLU A 342 3.40 -35.83 -0.01
C GLU A 342 2.28 -36.83 0.35
N GLN A 343 2.62 -37.90 1.08
CA GLN A 343 1.63 -38.88 1.55
C GLN A 343 0.62 -38.24 2.50
N ASP A 344 1.05 -37.27 3.31
CA ASP A 344 0.21 -36.54 4.25
C ASP A 344 -0.49 -35.32 3.63
N ALA A 345 -0.22 -34.98 2.37
CA ALA A 345 -0.76 -33.79 1.69
C ALA A 345 -2.29 -33.71 1.74
N HIS A 346 -2.97 -34.87 1.70
CA HIS A 346 -4.42 -34.95 1.75
C HIS A 346 -5.04 -34.46 3.07
N LEU A 347 -4.23 -34.36 4.14
CA LEU A 347 -4.65 -33.90 5.47
C LEU A 347 -4.77 -32.36 5.57
N TYR A 348 -4.25 -31.59 4.61
CA TYR A 348 -4.17 -30.13 4.67
C TYR A 348 -5.09 -29.44 3.66
N ALA A 349 -5.42 -28.18 3.91
CA ALA A 349 -6.33 -27.38 3.09
C ALA A 349 -5.92 -27.37 1.61
N CYS A 350 -4.63 -27.17 1.37
CA CYS A 350 -3.95 -27.38 0.10
C CYS A 350 -2.51 -27.81 0.37
N TYR A 351 -1.83 -28.30 -0.67
CA TYR A 351 -0.43 -28.69 -0.60
C TYR A 351 0.36 -27.96 -1.68
N LEU A 352 1.48 -27.35 -1.31
CA LEU A 352 2.38 -26.64 -2.21
C LEU A 352 3.75 -27.30 -2.22
N ASP A 353 4.26 -27.56 -3.42
CA ASP A 353 5.60 -28.08 -3.66
C ASP A 353 6.29 -27.20 -4.70
N ILE A 354 7.09 -26.24 -4.22
CA ILE A 354 7.75 -25.23 -5.06
C ILE A 354 9.22 -25.12 -4.62
N PRO A 355 10.05 -26.15 -4.91
CA PRO A 355 11.46 -26.16 -4.54
C PRO A 355 12.28 -25.08 -5.25
N GLU A 356 11.88 -24.68 -6.46
CA GLU A 356 12.55 -23.65 -7.26
C GLU A 356 12.28 -22.21 -6.80
N GLY A 357 11.37 -22.02 -5.83
CA GLY A 357 10.98 -20.71 -5.32
C GLY A 357 10.04 -19.91 -6.23
N LEU A 358 9.92 -18.61 -5.93
CA LEU A 358 8.90 -17.75 -6.55
C LEU A 358 9.40 -17.02 -7.79
N GLY A 359 10.61 -17.32 -8.27
CA GLY A 359 11.16 -16.81 -9.53
C GLY A 359 12.46 -16.03 -9.33
N ALA A 360 13.24 -15.93 -10.40
CA ALA A 360 14.57 -15.30 -10.36
C ALA A 360 14.50 -13.79 -10.60
N THR A 361 13.49 -13.33 -11.34
CA THR A 361 13.28 -11.91 -11.63
C THR A 361 12.09 -11.36 -10.86
N ARG A 362 12.10 -10.04 -10.58
CA ARG A 362 10.97 -9.35 -9.95
C ARG A 362 9.65 -9.59 -10.69
N LYS A 363 9.67 -9.56 -12.03
CA LYS A 363 8.48 -9.78 -12.85
C LYS A 363 7.89 -11.18 -12.63
N GLU A 364 8.75 -12.21 -12.62
CA GLU A 364 8.33 -13.58 -12.33
C GLU A 364 7.79 -13.70 -10.89
N GLN A 365 8.47 -13.10 -9.92
CA GLN A 365 8.04 -13.11 -8.52
C GLN A 365 6.67 -12.49 -8.34
N VAL A 366 6.41 -11.31 -8.90
CA VAL A 366 5.09 -10.67 -8.85
C VAL A 366 4.04 -11.58 -9.49
N GLN A 367 4.32 -12.17 -10.65
CA GLN A 367 3.36 -13.03 -11.34
C GLN A 367 3.06 -14.32 -10.55
N ARG A 368 4.08 -15.01 -10.04
CA ARG A 368 3.91 -16.25 -9.27
C ARG A 368 3.23 -15.99 -7.93
N LYS A 369 3.63 -14.95 -7.19
CA LYS A 369 2.99 -14.53 -5.93
C LYS A 369 1.52 -14.17 -6.14
N SER A 370 1.22 -13.41 -7.20
CA SER A 370 -0.17 -13.04 -7.54
C SER A 370 -1.03 -14.29 -7.82
N ARG A 371 -0.54 -15.21 -8.66
CA ARG A 371 -1.26 -16.45 -8.98
C ARG A 371 -1.47 -17.33 -7.75
N LEU A 372 -0.42 -17.49 -6.94
CA LEU A 372 -0.49 -18.33 -5.75
C LEU A 372 -1.47 -17.74 -4.72
N LEU A 373 -1.41 -16.44 -4.48
CA LEU A 373 -2.36 -15.79 -3.57
C LEU A 373 -3.79 -15.94 -4.06
N GLN A 374 -4.03 -15.77 -5.36
CA GLN A 374 -5.34 -15.99 -5.95
C GLN A 374 -5.83 -17.43 -5.73
N GLN A 375 -4.97 -18.44 -5.94
CA GLN A 375 -5.32 -19.84 -5.69
C GLN A 375 -5.70 -20.11 -4.23
N ILE A 376 -5.00 -19.48 -3.27
CA ILE A 376 -5.30 -19.59 -1.84
C ILE A 376 -6.62 -18.88 -1.51
N GLU A 377 -6.85 -17.68 -2.06
CA GLU A 377 -8.08 -16.92 -1.81
C GLU A 377 -9.33 -17.57 -2.40
N GLU A 378 -9.20 -18.32 -3.50
CA GLU A 378 -10.29 -19.07 -4.15
C GLU A 378 -10.48 -20.49 -3.56
N LEU A 379 -9.65 -20.89 -2.61
CA LEU A 379 -9.63 -22.23 -2.05
C LEU A 379 -10.94 -22.56 -1.32
N LYS A 380 -11.63 -23.62 -1.77
CA LYS A 380 -12.83 -24.17 -1.12
C LYS A 380 -12.46 -25.26 -0.11
N ALA A 381 -11.61 -24.92 0.85
CA ALA A 381 -11.15 -25.83 1.89
C ALA A 381 -11.04 -25.09 3.24
N PRO A 382 -11.03 -25.84 4.37
CA PRO A 382 -10.87 -25.25 5.71
C PRO A 382 -9.61 -24.39 5.77
N LEU A 383 -9.71 -23.12 6.16
CA LEU A 383 -8.54 -22.27 6.32
C LEU A 383 -8.76 -21.26 7.44
N ILE A 384 -7.72 -21.05 8.25
CA ILE A 384 -7.63 -19.99 9.26
C ILE A 384 -6.43 -19.12 8.90
N TYR A 385 -6.57 -17.81 8.98
CA TYR A 385 -5.52 -16.87 8.59
C TYR A 385 -5.74 -15.49 9.21
N TYR A 386 -4.69 -14.66 9.14
CA TYR A 386 -4.76 -13.26 9.57
C TYR A 386 -5.23 -12.36 8.44
N GLY A 387 -6.25 -11.55 8.69
CA GLY A 387 -6.61 -10.43 7.83
C GLY A 387 -5.46 -9.42 7.66
N CYS A 388 -5.51 -8.65 6.57
CA CYS A 388 -4.45 -7.71 6.22
C CYS A 388 -4.42 -6.46 7.11
N TRP A 389 -5.56 -6.05 7.69
CA TRP A 389 -5.73 -4.77 8.36
C TRP A 389 -6.13 -4.95 9.83
N PRO A 390 -5.80 -3.97 10.70
CA PRO A 390 -6.09 -4.06 12.11
C PRO A 390 -7.60 -3.97 12.38
N ASN A 391 -8.02 -4.30 13.59
CA ASN A 391 -9.32 -3.94 14.17
C ASN A 391 -10.55 -4.28 13.31
N GLY A 392 -10.49 -5.37 12.52
CA GLY A 392 -11.59 -5.73 11.63
C GLY A 392 -11.84 -4.71 10.51
N TYR A 393 -10.81 -4.02 10.02
CA TYR A 393 -10.89 -3.25 8.77
C TYR A 393 -10.77 -4.18 7.55
N ARG A 394 -11.56 -3.92 6.50
CA ARG A 394 -11.53 -4.70 5.25
C ARG A 394 -10.46 -4.23 4.28
N ALA A 395 -10.28 -2.92 4.19
CA ALA A 395 -9.35 -2.25 3.30
C ALA A 395 -8.79 -0.98 3.97
N ALA A 396 -7.78 -0.36 3.35
CA ALA A 396 -7.21 0.90 3.82
C ALA A 396 -7.27 2.00 2.75
N LEU A 397 -7.34 3.25 3.20
CA LEU A 397 -7.24 4.44 2.35
C LEU A 397 -6.23 5.40 2.97
N SER A 398 -5.23 5.81 2.19
CA SER A 398 -4.28 6.85 2.54
C SER A 398 -4.33 7.97 1.51
N ILE A 399 -4.53 9.20 1.98
CA ILE A 399 -4.45 10.39 1.15
C ILE A 399 -3.04 10.95 1.27
N THR A 400 -2.35 10.99 0.15
CA THR A 400 -0.96 11.44 0.06
C THR A 400 -0.84 12.61 -0.91
N GLY A 401 0.25 13.36 -0.85
CA GLY A 401 0.52 14.41 -1.82
C GLY A 401 1.99 14.73 -1.95
N ASP A 402 2.45 14.86 -3.19
CA ASP A 402 3.84 15.21 -3.49
C ASP A 402 3.94 16.74 -3.62
N ILE A 403 4.73 17.37 -2.74
CA ILE A 403 4.90 18.83 -2.68
C ILE A 403 6.09 19.23 -3.57
N ASP A 404 5.96 19.00 -4.87
CA ASP A 404 7.09 19.16 -5.78
C ASP A 404 7.54 20.62 -5.94
N SER A 405 6.63 21.58 -5.75
CA SER A 405 6.93 23.01 -5.65
C SER A 405 5.93 23.75 -4.80
N ILE A 406 6.37 24.82 -4.16
CA ILE A 406 5.49 25.72 -3.41
C ILE A 406 5.15 26.96 -4.25
N THR A 407 6.10 27.46 -5.05
CA THR A 407 5.93 28.64 -5.90
C THR A 407 6.16 28.34 -7.38
N ILE A 408 5.77 29.28 -8.24
CA ILE A 408 6.06 29.18 -9.68
C ILE A 408 7.57 29.24 -9.98
N GLN A 409 8.34 29.92 -9.12
CA GLN A 409 9.79 29.99 -9.26
C GLN A 409 10.44 28.63 -9.00
N ASP A 410 9.94 27.90 -8.00
CA ASP A 410 10.40 26.53 -7.74
C ASP A 410 10.12 25.62 -8.93
N PHE A 411 8.92 25.70 -9.50
CA PHE A 411 8.54 24.90 -10.66
C PHE A 411 9.53 25.08 -11.82
N PHE A 412 9.90 26.31 -12.16
CA PHE A 412 10.89 26.56 -13.21
C PHE A 412 12.30 26.16 -12.81
N ARG A 413 12.68 26.34 -11.54
CA ARG A 413 14.01 25.92 -11.04
C ARG A 413 14.25 24.42 -11.16
N ARG A 414 13.20 23.59 -11.10
CA ARG A 414 13.34 22.13 -11.30
C ARG A 414 14.00 21.78 -12.64
N ILE A 415 13.78 22.57 -13.69
CA ILE A 415 14.35 22.30 -15.02
C ILE A 415 15.88 22.52 -15.03
N ILE A 416 16.40 23.34 -14.12
CA ILE A 416 17.81 23.75 -14.05
C ILE A 416 18.59 22.93 -12.99
N GLU A 417 17.87 22.30 -12.06
CA GLU A 417 18.46 21.62 -10.88
C GLU A 417 18.69 20.11 -11.08
N VAL A 418 18.18 19.55 -12.18
CA VAL A 418 18.28 18.12 -12.55
C VAL A 418 19.60 17.84 -13.25
#